data_AF-A0A7C7VWN2-F1
#
_entry.id   AF-A0A7C7VWN2-F1
#
_cell.length_a   1.000
_cell.length_b   1.000
_cell.length_c   1.000
_cell.angle_alpha   90.00
_cell.angle_beta   90.00
_cell.angle_gamma   90.00
#
_symmetry.space_group_name_H-M   'P 1'
#
loop_
_entity.id
_entity.type
_entity.pdbx_description
1 polymer ?
#
loop_
_entity_poly.entity_id
_entity_poly.type
_entity_poly.pdbx_seq_one_letter_code
_entity_poly.pdbx_strand_id
1 'polypeptide(L)'
;MTKKTSSSLLHFTAFLSTAFFFLKISRELYTIAWGTGTHLGGFSPKWELGLVLTVIFLSSLLIILGLLFWKPEALQEFKKGIISLREKLSITQWIFTPLLLVLPIYIFQYTLWGLVFRNTSFRLFVWIFLNTLLAILLTRDKKKLITWFPLLQSILLTSTTYALASVFSHVSDYPFNLYWSDGNRLWDYSVMFGRHLYNYPADQPIYAFISPGRQFLWGLPFLLPNTTILFNRLWSALLFSLPYMILGWLVFKTKDGKKKTSFFLGLWAFLFLNQGPIYPPLVLSATLVAIVWESSLWIAIPLVALAGYYAQTTRWTWAYAPAIWAGVLSINRIQLKGARLTLRAWGRTIALAIAGISVWYLYPKLQKIFEKTTAPAINLESTVAGAISSVQTSVSRQPLLWYRLLPNDTYPEGILGGLLIAILPLTILLLYLLRKKHWQASLWQKLAILGSLFAFLVVGLIISTKIGGGNNLHNLDMFLIALLFVTAIAWRNGGSQ
;
A
#
# COMPACT_ATOMS: atom_id res chain seq x y z
N MET A 1 8.18 -35.91 25.91
CA MET A 1 7.83 -36.71 24.71
C MET A 1 6.93 -35.98 23.70
N THR A 2 6.23 -34.90 24.06
CA THR A 2 5.24 -34.19 23.20
C THR A 2 5.81 -33.27 22.11
N LYS A 3 7.07 -32.79 22.23
CA LYS A 3 7.69 -31.87 21.24
C LYS A 3 8.17 -32.53 19.95
N LYS A 4 8.51 -33.83 19.98
CA LYS A 4 9.09 -34.55 18.83
C LYS A 4 8.02 -35.08 17.88
N THR A 5 6.84 -35.40 18.41
CA THR A 5 5.65 -35.77 17.63
C THR A 5 5.02 -34.57 16.92
N SER A 6 4.99 -33.39 17.57
CA SER A 6 4.44 -32.17 16.95
C SER A 6 5.25 -31.68 15.75
N SER A 7 6.58 -31.82 15.75
CA SER A 7 7.43 -31.44 14.61
C SER A 7 7.27 -32.39 13.43
N SER A 8 7.07 -33.69 13.69
CA SER A 8 6.87 -34.69 12.62
C SER A 8 5.56 -34.44 11.86
N LEU A 9 4.47 -34.15 12.59
CA LEU A 9 3.18 -33.82 11.97
C LEU A 9 3.25 -32.53 11.14
N LEU A 10 3.96 -31.51 11.61
CA LEU A 10 4.15 -30.26 10.87
C LEU A 10 4.95 -30.49 9.57
N HIS A 11 6.03 -31.27 9.64
CA HIS A 11 6.83 -31.59 8.44
C HIS A 11 6.01 -32.39 7.42
N PHE A 12 5.24 -33.38 7.89
CA PHE A 12 4.38 -34.19 7.03
C PHE A 12 3.29 -33.37 6.35
N THR A 13 2.60 -32.52 7.11
CA THR A 13 1.56 -31.63 6.57
C THR A 13 2.11 -30.60 5.58
N ALA A 14 3.27 -30.01 5.86
CA ALA A 14 3.96 -29.11 4.94
C ALA A 14 4.38 -29.80 3.64
N PHE A 15 4.92 -31.02 3.74
CA PHE A 15 5.30 -31.83 2.58
C PHE A 15 4.11 -32.19 1.71
N LEU A 16 3.02 -32.70 2.30
CA LEU A 16 1.79 -33.04 1.55
C LEU A 16 1.18 -31.80 0.88
N SER A 17 1.15 -30.66 1.58
CA SER A 17 0.64 -29.41 1.02
C SER A 17 1.48 -28.96 -0.18
N THR A 18 2.79 -29.12 -0.11
CA THR A 18 3.72 -28.79 -1.22
C THR A 18 3.53 -29.76 -2.39
N ALA A 19 3.39 -31.06 -2.13
CA ALA A 19 3.12 -32.06 -3.16
C ALA A 19 1.80 -31.76 -3.89
N PHE A 20 0.74 -31.43 -3.14
CA PHE A 20 -0.54 -31.03 -3.72
C PHE A 20 -0.44 -29.73 -4.54
N PHE A 21 0.33 -28.75 -4.07
CA PHE A 21 0.61 -27.53 -4.82
C PHE A 21 1.35 -27.83 -6.13
N PHE A 22 2.35 -28.72 -6.12
CA PHE A 22 3.07 -29.14 -7.32
C PHE A 22 2.18 -29.89 -8.31
N LEU A 23 1.28 -30.75 -7.83
CA LEU A 23 0.27 -31.38 -8.68
C LEU A 23 -0.64 -30.36 -9.37
N LYS A 24 -1.04 -29.27 -8.68
CA LYS A 24 -1.79 -28.18 -9.31
C LYS A 24 -0.99 -27.51 -10.41
N ILE A 25 0.30 -27.23 -10.20
CA ILE A 25 1.17 -26.63 -11.21
C ILE A 25 1.30 -27.55 -12.43
N SER A 26 1.55 -28.85 -12.22
CA SER A 26 1.63 -29.83 -13.30
C SER A 26 0.32 -29.92 -14.08
N ARG A 27 -0.83 -29.88 -13.40
CA ARG A 27 -2.15 -29.85 -14.04
C ARG A 27 -2.35 -28.58 -14.87
N GLU A 28 -1.99 -27.42 -14.35
CA GLU A 28 -2.06 -26.15 -15.09
C GLU A 28 -1.20 -26.22 -16.36
N LEU A 29 0.02 -26.71 -16.27
CA LEU A 29 0.91 -26.87 -17.42
C LEU A 29 0.38 -27.89 -18.43
N TYR A 30 -0.17 -29.01 -17.97
CA TYR A 30 -0.84 -29.98 -18.84
C TYR A 30 -1.98 -29.32 -19.62
N THR A 31 -2.83 -28.52 -18.96
CA THR A 31 -3.95 -27.83 -19.64
C THR A 31 -3.49 -26.79 -20.66
N ILE A 32 -2.32 -26.20 -20.47
CA ILE A 32 -1.71 -25.27 -21.43
C ILE A 32 -1.10 -26.03 -22.62
N ALA A 33 -0.45 -27.15 -22.34
CA ALA A 33 0.29 -27.95 -23.32
C ALA A 33 -0.61 -28.83 -24.19
N TRP A 34 -1.75 -29.28 -23.65
CA TRP A 34 -2.70 -30.15 -24.34
C TRP A 34 -3.40 -29.43 -25.51
N GLY A 35 -3.52 -30.11 -26.65
CA GLY A 35 -4.10 -29.58 -27.88
C GLY A 35 -3.15 -28.71 -28.71
N THR A 36 -1.86 -28.64 -28.35
CA THR A 36 -0.87 -27.83 -29.06
C THR A 36 -0.19 -28.56 -30.23
N GLY A 37 -0.44 -29.86 -30.40
CA GLY A 37 0.12 -30.64 -31.51
C GLY A 37 -0.50 -32.04 -31.62
N THR A 38 0.12 -32.89 -32.44
CA THR A 38 -0.36 -34.25 -32.74
C THR A 38 0.47 -35.36 -32.10
N HIS A 39 1.58 -35.01 -31.44
CA HIS A 39 2.45 -35.98 -30.79
C HIS A 39 1.83 -36.48 -29.47
N LEU A 40 1.95 -37.79 -29.19
CA LEU A 40 1.34 -38.49 -28.04
C LEU A 40 -0.11 -38.09 -27.74
N GLY A 41 -0.92 -37.93 -28.80
CA GLY A 41 -2.36 -37.70 -28.67
C GLY A 41 -2.78 -36.27 -28.33
N GLY A 42 -1.89 -35.27 -28.41
CA GLY A 42 -2.31 -33.86 -28.29
C GLY A 42 -1.22 -32.81 -28.04
N PHE A 43 0.07 -33.15 -27.99
CA PHE A 43 1.13 -32.22 -27.64
C PHE A 43 1.99 -31.83 -28.84
N SER A 44 2.55 -30.62 -28.83
CA SER A 44 3.74 -30.31 -29.64
C SER A 44 5.00 -30.83 -28.95
N PRO A 45 6.06 -31.21 -29.68
CA PRO A 45 7.30 -31.72 -29.07
C PRO A 45 7.92 -30.75 -28.04
N LYS A 46 7.80 -29.43 -28.27
CA LYS A 46 8.30 -28.40 -27.35
C LYS A 46 7.52 -28.38 -26.04
N TRP A 47 6.19 -28.48 -26.12
CA TRP A 47 5.31 -28.46 -24.95
C TRP A 47 5.39 -29.75 -24.14
N GLU A 48 5.53 -30.89 -24.81
CA GLU A 48 5.77 -32.16 -24.16
C GLU A 48 7.09 -32.17 -23.39
N LEU A 49 8.19 -31.78 -24.05
CA LEU A 49 9.49 -31.68 -23.39
C LEU A 49 9.42 -30.71 -22.20
N GLY A 50 8.79 -29.55 -22.37
CA GLY A 50 8.60 -28.57 -21.30
C GLY A 50 7.81 -29.13 -20.11
N LEU A 51 6.74 -29.89 -20.37
CA LEU A 51 5.94 -30.53 -19.34
C LEU A 51 6.74 -31.60 -18.59
N VAL A 52 7.42 -32.49 -19.31
CA VAL A 52 8.25 -33.56 -18.73
C VAL A 52 9.36 -32.97 -17.87
N LEU A 53 10.11 -31.99 -18.39
CA LEU A 53 11.17 -31.32 -17.64
C LEU A 53 10.62 -30.63 -16.39
N THR A 54 9.44 -30.01 -16.47
CA THR A 54 8.83 -29.37 -15.31
C THR A 54 8.41 -30.38 -14.26
N VAL A 55 7.81 -31.51 -14.64
CA VAL A 55 7.43 -32.58 -13.71
C VAL A 55 8.67 -33.17 -13.03
N ILE A 56 9.75 -33.42 -13.78
CA ILE A 56 11.03 -33.89 -13.23
C ILE A 56 11.58 -32.87 -12.23
N PHE A 57 11.57 -31.59 -12.59
CA PHE A 57 12.06 -30.51 -11.73
C PHE A 57 11.25 -30.41 -10.43
N LEU A 58 9.91 -30.39 -10.51
CA LEU A 58 9.04 -30.34 -9.34
C LEU A 58 9.20 -31.58 -8.45
N SER A 59 9.33 -32.76 -9.05
CA SER A 59 9.60 -34.02 -8.33
C SER A 59 10.95 -33.96 -7.60
N SER A 60 11.98 -33.42 -8.26
CA SER A 60 13.30 -33.22 -7.66
C SER A 60 13.26 -32.25 -6.48
N LEU A 61 12.53 -31.13 -6.61
CA LEU A 61 12.32 -30.19 -5.51
C LEU A 61 11.57 -30.84 -4.33
N LEU A 62 10.59 -31.70 -4.62
CA LEU A 62 9.85 -32.42 -3.59
C LEU A 62 10.75 -33.42 -2.86
N ILE A 63 11.62 -34.15 -3.59
CA ILE A 63 12.63 -35.03 -2.99
C ILE A 63 13.58 -34.24 -2.10
N ILE A 64 14.10 -33.10 -2.57
CA ILE A 64 14.97 -32.23 -1.78
C ILE A 64 14.25 -31.76 -0.51
N LEU A 65 12.98 -31.36 -0.60
CA LEU A 65 12.18 -30.96 0.56
C LEU A 65 12.00 -32.12 1.55
N GLY A 66 11.76 -33.34 1.06
CA GLY A 66 11.70 -34.55 1.89
C GLY A 66 13.03 -34.81 2.60
N LEU A 67 14.14 -34.73 1.89
CA LEU A 67 15.47 -34.85 2.50
C LEU A 67 15.71 -33.76 3.54
N LEU A 68 15.31 -32.51 3.29
CA LEU A 68 15.43 -31.42 4.26
C LEU A 68 14.67 -31.70 5.57
N PHE A 69 13.47 -32.30 5.51
CA PHE A 69 12.65 -32.56 6.68
C PHE A 69 13.03 -33.81 7.46
N TRP A 70 13.48 -34.87 6.79
CA TRP A 70 13.70 -36.18 7.42
C TRP A 70 15.15 -36.66 7.44
N LYS A 71 16.03 -36.15 6.56
CA LYS A 71 17.45 -36.51 6.49
C LYS A 71 18.32 -35.30 6.12
N PRO A 72 18.33 -34.22 6.92
CA PRO A 72 19.04 -32.98 6.59
C PRO A 72 20.55 -33.18 6.42
N GLU A 73 21.12 -34.22 7.02
CA GLU A 73 22.53 -34.61 6.89
C GLU A 73 22.89 -34.95 5.44
N ALA A 74 21.97 -35.56 4.69
CA ALA A 74 22.18 -35.93 3.29
C ALA A 74 22.38 -34.72 2.36
N LEU A 75 21.93 -33.53 2.79
CA LEU A 75 22.04 -32.30 2.01
C LEU A 75 23.16 -31.36 2.49
N GLN A 76 24.00 -31.79 3.44
CA GLN A 76 25.04 -30.92 4.00
C GLN A 76 26.07 -30.48 2.95
N GLU A 77 26.56 -31.40 2.12
CA GLU A 77 27.53 -31.06 1.07
C GLU A 77 26.92 -30.17 -0.01
N PHE A 78 25.68 -30.45 -0.43
CA PHE A 78 24.94 -29.59 -1.35
C PHE A 78 24.76 -28.17 -0.79
N LYS A 79 24.39 -28.06 0.48
CA LYS A 79 24.27 -26.78 1.20
C LYS A 79 25.60 -26.02 1.26
N LYS A 80 26.71 -26.70 1.57
CA LYS A 80 28.06 -26.10 1.57
C LYS A 80 28.43 -25.59 0.18
N GLY A 81 28.13 -26.36 -0.87
CA GLY A 81 28.35 -25.97 -2.26
C GLY A 81 27.63 -24.67 -2.63
N ILE A 82 26.33 -24.56 -2.31
CA ILE A 82 25.55 -23.33 -2.56
C ILE A 82 26.12 -22.14 -1.78
N ILE A 83 26.48 -22.34 -0.51
CA ILE A 83 27.08 -21.27 0.32
C ILE A 83 28.40 -20.79 -0.28
N SER A 84 29.27 -21.71 -0.70
CA SER A 84 30.55 -21.37 -1.34
C SER A 84 30.35 -20.60 -2.65
N LEU A 85 29.41 -21.04 -3.50
CA LEU A 85 29.07 -20.33 -4.73
C LEU A 85 28.57 -18.92 -4.44
N ARG A 86 27.65 -18.76 -3.48
CA ARG A 86 27.13 -17.45 -3.06
C ARG A 86 28.24 -16.52 -2.56
N GLU A 87 29.20 -17.03 -1.80
CA GLU A 87 30.33 -16.23 -1.31
C GLU A 87 31.22 -15.70 -2.45
N LYS A 88 31.45 -16.53 -3.49
CA LYS A 88 32.16 -16.11 -4.71
C LYS A 88 31.40 -15.03 -5.49
N LEU A 89 30.06 -15.04 -5.44
CA LEU A 89 29.20 -14.08 -6.11
C LEU A 89 29.02 -12.75 -5.37
N SER A 90 29.79 -12.49 -4.31
CA SER A 90 29.54 -11.34 -3.40
C SER A 90 29.61 -9.96 -4.04
N ILE A 91 30.28 -9.77 -5.18
CA ILE A 91 30.24 -8.48 -5.93
C ILE A 91 29.20 -8.55 -7.05
N THR A 92 29.13 -9.68 -7.78
CA THR A 92 28.21 -9.88 -8.91
C THR A 92 26.75 -10.01 -8.50
N GLN A 93 26.45 -10.27 -7.23
CA GLN A 93 25.09 -10.27 -6.67
C GLN A 93 24.31 -8.97 -6.97
N TRP A 94 25.01 -7.84 -7.12
CA TRP A 94 24.39 -6.54 -7.41
C TRP A 94 23.93 -6.45 -8.86
N ILE A 95 24.40 -7.34 -9.73
CA ILE A 95 23.94 -7.53 -11.10
C ILE A 95 22.80 -8.56 -11.12
N PHE A 96 22.98 -9.69 -10.43
CA PHE A 96 21.96 -10.75 -10.37
C PHE A 96 20.69 -10.31 -9.64
N THR A 97 20.79 -9.45 -8.62
CA THR A 97 19.60 -8.99 -7.87
C THR A 97 18.63 -8.20 -8.75
N PRO A 98 19.02 -7.11 -9.44
CA PRO A 98 18.16 -6.43 -10.40
C PRO A 98 17.65 -7.36 -11.51
N LEU A 99 18.50 -8.26 -12.01
CA LEU A 99 18.09 -9.21 -13.05
C LEU A 99 16.95 -10.13 -12.56
N LEU A 100 17.07 -10.69 -11.36
CA LEU A 100 16.02 -11.53 -10.76
C LEU A 100 14.74 -10.75 -10.44
N LEU A 101 14.83 -9.44 -10.21
CA LEU A 101 13.67 -8.59 -10.00
C LEU A 101 12.96 -8.24 -11.31
N VAL A 102 13.71 -7.93 -12.37
CA VAL A 102 13.17 -7.44 -13.66
C VAL A 102 12.77 -8.58 -14.60
N LEU A 103 13.52 -9.68 -14.65
CA LEU A 103 13.28 -10.76 -15.60
C LEU A 103 11.84 -11.34 -15.54
N PRO A 104 11.24 -11.59 -14.36
CA PRO A 104 9.87 -12.10 -14.30
C PRO A 104 8.85 -11.10 -14.81
N ILE A 105 9.06 -9.80 -14.55
CA ILE A 105 8.23 -8.73 -15.08
C ILE A 105 8.32 -8.73 -16.60
N TYR A 106 9.54 -8.72 -17.15
CA TYR A 106 9.75 -8.76 -18.59
C TYR A 106 9.03 -9.96 -19.23
N ILE A 107 9.21 -11.16 -18.69
CA ILE A 107 8.57 -12.38 -19.21
C ILE A 107 7.04 -12.30 -19.13
N PHE A 108 6.47 -11.98 -17.96
CA PHE A 108 5.01 -12.07 -17.78
C PHE A 108 4.23 -10.85 -18.27
N GLN A 109 4.89 -9.70 -18.45
CA GLN A 109 4.21 -8.45 -18.82
C GLN A 109 4.53 -8.01 -20.25
N TYR A 110 5.74 -8.29 -20.74
CA TYR A 110 6.23 -7.78 -22.03
C TYR A 110 6.44 -8.89 -23.08
N THR A 111 6.05 -10.14 -22.78
CA THR A 111 6.05 -11.23 -23.77
C THR A 111 4.72 -11.98 -23.77
N LEU A 112 4.46 -12.77 -24.83
CA LEU A 112 3.26 -13.60 -24.95
C LEU A 112 3.13 -14.65 -23.84
N TRP A 113 4.23 -14.98 -23.15
CA TRP A 113 4.20 -15.92 -22.03
C TRP A 113 3.32 -15.46 -20.86
N GLY A 114 3.12 -14.15 -20.72
CA GLY A 114 2.14 -13.60 -19.78
C GLY A 114 0.72 -14.09 -20.01
N LEU A 115 0.31 -14.21 -21.28
CA LEU A 115 -1.02 -14.67 -21.69
C LEU A 115 -1.15 -16.18 -21.53
N VAL A 116 -0.07 -16.91 -21.81
CA VAL A 116 -0.01 -18.37 -21.69
C VAL A 116 -0.07 -18.80 -20.22
N PHE A 117 0.78 -18.24 -19.38
CA PHE A 117 0.85 -18.57 -17.95
C PHE A 117 -0.02 -17.64 -17.11
N ARG A 118 -1.34 -17.63 -17.36
CA ARG A 118 -2.29 -16.75 -16.65
C ARG A 118 -2.71 -17.26 -15.26
N ASN A 119 -2.58 -18.56 -15.01
CA ASN A 119 -3.11 -19.19 -13.81
C ASN A 119 -2.28 -18.86 -12.55
N THR A 120 -2.96 -18.77 -11.41
CA THR A 120 -2.36 -18.32 -10.15
C THR A 120 -1.32 -19.29 -9.59
N SER A 121 -1.49 -20.61 -9.73
CA SER A 121 -0.57 -21.56 -9.07
C SER A 121 0.82 -21.51 -9.70
N PHE A 122 0.93 -21.49 -11.02
CA PHE A 122 2.21 -21.35 -11.71
C PHE A 122 2.90 -20.01 -11.39
N ARG A 123 2.16 -18.89 -11.45
CA ARG A 123 2.71 -17.57 -11.13
C ARG A 123 3.18 -17.48 -9.67
N LEU A 124 2.42 -18.07 -8.75
CA LEU A 124 2.76 -18.15 -7.33
C LEU A 124 4.02 -19.00 -7.12
N PHE A 125 4.15 -20.12 -7.83
CA PHE A 125 5.36 -20.94 -7.79
C PHE A 125 6.60 -20.17 -8.24
N VAL A 126 6.52 -19.49 -9.39
CA VAL A 126 7.62 -18.68 -9.90
C VAL A 126 8.00 -17.61 -8.89
N TRP A 127 7.02 -16.92 -8.27
CA TRP A 127 7.29 -15.93 -7.24
C TRP A 127 7.94 -16.53 -5.98
N ILE A 128 7.47 -17.68 -5.48
CA ILE A 128 8.07 -18.37 -4.31
C ILE A 128 9.51 -18.80 -4.63
N PHE A 129 9.73 -19.35 -5.83
CA PHE A 129 11.05 -19.80 -6.28
C PHE A 129 12.03 -18.61 -6.37
N LEU A 130 11.61 -17.51 -6.99
CA LEU A 130 12.40 -16.28 -7.08
C LEU A 130 12.73 -15.70 -5.71
N ASN A 131 11.77 -15.67 -4.79
CA ASN A 131 12.00 -15.21 -3.42
C ASN A 131 12.99 -16.09 -2.67
N THR A 132 12.97 -17.40 -2.92
CA THR A 132 13.92 -18.36 -2.34
C THR A 132 15.32 -18.10 -2.89
N LEU A 133 15.48 -17.97 -4.21
CA LEU A 133 16.77 -17.66 -4.85
C LEU A 133 17.34 -16.33 -4.36
N LEU A 134 16.50 -15.28 -4.33
CA LEU A 134 16.90 -13.97 -3.87
C LEU A 134 17.24 -13.96 -2.37
N ALA A 135 16.50 -14.70 -1.55
CA ALA A 135 16.82 -14.85 -0.12
C ALA A 135 18.16 -15.56 0.11
N ILE A 136 18.48 -16.58 -0.70
CA ILE A 136 19.79 -17.23 -0.68
C ILE A 136 20.86 -16.21 -1.05
N LEU A 137 20.70 -15.48 -2.15
CA LEU A 137 21.66 -14.48 -2.64
C LEU A 137 21.93 -13.35 -1.63
N LEU A 138 20.88 -12.87 -0.96
CA LEU A 138 20.97 -11.76 0.02
C LEU A 138 21.50 -12.20 1.39
N THR A 139 21.54 -13.51 1.68
CA THR A 139 22.00 -14.02 2.98
C THR A 139 23.52 -13.96 3.09
N ARG A 140 24.02 -13.34 4.17
CA ARG A 140 25.47 -13.23 4.48
C ARG A 140 26.01 -14.26 5.46
N ASP A 141 25.13 -14.99 6.11
CA ASP A 141 25.49 -15.99 7.12
C ASP A 141 26.19 -17.19 6.46
N LYS A 142 27.44 -17.47 6.86
CA LYS A 142 28.26 -18.55 6.29
C LYS A 142 27.78 -19.97 6.65
N LYS A 143 26.84 -20.11 7.57
CA LYS A 143 26.32 -21.41 8.06
C LYS A 143 24.89 -21.66 7.58
N LYS A 144 24.14 -20.62 7.25
CA LYS A 144 22.72 -20.71 6.84
C LYS A 144 22.53 -20.32 5.37
N LEU A 145 21.70 -21.09 4.66
CA LEU A 145 21.32 -20.77 3.28
C LEU A 145 20.45 -19.54 3.22
N ILE A 146 19.42 -19.53 4.08
CA ILE A 146 18.44 -18.45 4.19
C ILE A 146 18.38 -18.05 5.66
N THR A 147 18.33 -16.75 5.89
CA THR A 147 17.99 -16.19 7.20
C THR A 147 16.70 -15.37 7.09
N TRP A 148 16.04 -15.16 8.23
CA TRP A 148 14.72 -14.51 8.27
C TRP A 148 14.71 -13.12 7.61
N PHE A 149 15.68 -12.26 7.92
CA PHE A 149 15.71 -10.90 7.38
C PHE A 149 15.93 -10.83 5.86
N PRO A 150 16.90 -11.54 5.25
CA PRO A 150 17.01 -11.66 3.79
C PRO A 150 15.77 -12.23 3.11
N LEU A 151 15.06 -13.18 3.72
CA LEU A 151 13.79 -13.67 3.19
C LEU A 151 12.72 -12.57 3.18
N LEU A 152 12.61 -11.79 4.26
CA LEU A 152 11.71 -10.64 4.28
C LEU A 152 12.12 -9.58 3.25
N GLN A 153 13.43 -9.35 3.07
CA GLN A 153 13.94 -8.43 2.06
C GLN A 153 13.62 -8.91 0.65
N SER A 154 13.74 -10.21 0.34
CA SER A 154 13.40 -10.73 -0.98
C SER A 154 11.91 -10.57 -1.26
N ILE A 155 11.04 -10.94 -0.32
CA ILE A 155 9.58 -10.79 -0.44
C ILE A 155 9.22 -9.33 -0.68
N LEU A 156 9.80 -8.42 0.11
CA LEU A 156 9.51 -7.00 0.02
C LEU A 156 10.01 -6.39 -1.30
N LEU A 157 11.24 -6.72 -1.73
CA LEU A 157 11.80 -6.22 -2.98
C LEU A 157 11.00 -6.72 -4.18
N THR A 158 10.75 -8.03 -4.28
CA THR A 158 9.99 -8.60 -5.41
C THR A 158 8.57 -8.01 -5.48
N SER A 159 7.88 -7.94 -4.34
CA SER A 159 6.53 -7.35 -4.28
C SER A 159 6.53 -5.88 -4.67
N THR A 160 7.50 -5.10 -4.18
CA THR A 160 7.63 -3.67 -4.53
C THR A 160 7.91 -3.49 -6.01
N THR A 161 8.85 -4.25 -6.57
CA THR A 161 9.17 -4.18 -7.99
C THR A 161 7.97 -4.55 -8.85
N TYR A 162 7.19 -5.58 -8.49
CA TYR A 162 5.99 -5.97 -9.23
C TYR A 162 4.88 -4.92 -9.14
N ALA A 163 4.66 -4.34 -7.95
CA ALA A 163 3.70 -3.26 -7.76
C ALA A 163 4.10 -2.01 -8.57
N LEU A 164 5.39 -1.64 -8.57
CA LEU A 164 5.90 -0.55 -9.40
C LEU A 164 5.72 -0.86 -10.89
N ALA A 165 6.09 -2.05 -11.36
CA ALA A 165 5.91 -2.43 -12.75
C ALA A 165 4.44 -2.36 -13.20
N SER A 166 3.51 -2.77 -12.33
CA SER A 166 2.07 -2.63 -12.59
C SER A 166 1.60 -1.19 -12.69
N VAL A 167 2.17 -0.27 -11.91
CA VAL A 167 1.83 1.16 -11.99
C VAL A 167 2.42 1.77 -13.26
N PHE A 168 3.69 1.46 -13.55
CA PHE A 168 4.45 2.02 -14.67
C PHE A 168 4.11 1.41 -16.03
N SER A 169 3.37 0.30 -16.08
CA SER A 169 2.92 -0.28 -17.35
C SER A 169 1.95 0.60 -18.14
N HIS A 170 1.36 1.60 -17.47
CA HIS A 170 0.52 2.60 -18.11
C HIS A 170 1.31 3.80 -18.66
N VAL A 171 2.64 3.81 -18.50
CA VAL A 171 3.51 4.88 -19.02
C VAL A 171 3.78 4.60 -20.49
N SER A 172 2.99 5.25 -21.35
CA SER A 172 3.07 5.12 -22.80
C SER A 172 2.62 6.42 -23.46
N ASP A 173 3.17 6.72 -24.63
CA ASP A 173 2.77 7.79 -25.55
C ASP A 173 1.54 7.43 -26.40
N TYR A 174 0.99 6.22 -26.26
CA TYR A 174 -0.17 5.76 -27.01
C TYR A 174 -1.38 6.71 -26.84
N PRO A 175 -1.97 7.24 -27.92
CA PRO A 175 -2.90 8.36 -27.84
C PRO A 175 -4.28 7.99 -27.27
N PHE A 176 -4.63 6.70 -27.26
CA PHE A 176 -5.92 6.24 -26.74
C PHE A 176 -5.84 5.86 -25.26
N ASN A 177 -7.00 5.81 -24.62
CA ASN A 177 -7.14 5.47 -23.22
C ASN A 177 -6.65 4.04 -22.95
N LEU A 178 -5.84 3.88 -21.90
CA LEU A 178 -5.34 2.55 -21.48
C LEU A 178 -6.29 1.86 -20.50
N TYR A 179 -7.16 2.63 -19.84
CA TYR A 179 -8.12 2.13 -18.86
C TYR A 179 -9.29 3.10 -18.71
N TRP A 180 -10.24 2.73 -17.85
CA TRP A 180 -11.43 3.51 -17.57
C TRP A 180 -11.10 4.95 -17.17
N SER A 181 -11.71 5.91 -17.85
CA SER A 181 -11.59 7.36 -17.62
C SER A 181 -10.20 7.98 -17.84
N ASP A 182 -9.17 7.25 -18.28
CA ASP A 182 -7.80 7.79 -18.47
C ASP A 182 -7.76 9.08 -19.30
N GLY A 183 -8.40 9.09 -20.48
CA GLY A 183 -8.49 10.28 -21.34
C GLY A 183 -9.25 11.44 -20.70
N ASN A 184 -10.40 11.17 -20.06
CA ASN A 184 -11.18 12.20 -19.36
C ASN A 184 -10.39 12.79 -18.18
N ARG A 185 -9.55 11.99 -17.52
CA ARG A 185 -8.70 12.46 -16.42
C ARG A 185 -7.58 13.36 -16.95
N LEU A 186 -6.93 13.00 -18.05
CA LEU A 186 -5.94 13.87 -18.68
C LEU A 186 -6.54 15.23 -19.06
N TRP A 187 -7.77 15.25 -19.58
CA TRP A 187 -8.54 16.49 -19.77
C TRP A 187 -8.79 17.22 -18.45
N ASP A 188 -9.39 16.57 -17.45
CA ASP A 188 -9.71 17.24 -16.18
C ASP A 188 -8.47 17.87 -15.51
N TYR A 189 -7.31 17.23 -15.63
CA TYR A 189 -6.06 17.69 -15.04
C TYR A 189 -5.43 18.87 -15.77
N SER A 190 -5.62 18.96 -17.09
CA SER A 190 -5.08 20.06 -17.88
C SER A 190 -5.83 21.36 -17.64
N VAL A 191 -7.11 21.34 -17.26
CA VAL A 191 -7.95 22.54 -17.17
C VAL A 191 -7.33 23.65 -16.30
N MET A 192 -6.69 23.30 -15.18
CA MET A 192 -6.15 24.27 -14.22
C MET A 192 -4.92 25.03 -14.73
N PHE A 193 -3.99 24.36 -15.42
CA PHE A 193 -2.70 24.96 -15.83
C PHE A 193 -2.45 24.92 -17.34
N GLY A 194 -3.12 24.01 -18.05
CA GLY A 194 -3.04 23.77 -19.48
C GLY A 194 -4.18 24.40 -20.30
N ARG A 195 -4.90 25.39 -19.77
CA ARG A 195 -6.00 26.07 -20.50
C ARG A 195 -5.59 26.53 -21.91
N HIS A 196 -4.35 27.00 -22.05
CA HIS A 196 -3.77 27.50 -23.30
C HIS A 196 -3.75 26.46 -24.44
N LEU A 197 -3.96 25.17 -24.13
CA LEU A 197 -4.07 24.09 -25.10
C LEU A 197 -5.41 24.05 -25.83
N TYR A 198 -6.41 24.82 -25.37
CA TYR A 198 -7.77 24.76 -25.85
C TYR A 198 -8.20 26.07 -26.51
N ASN A 199 -8.86 25.96 -27.66
CA ASN A 199 -9.59 27.07 -28.25
C ASN A 199 -10.90 27.27 -27.48
N TYR A 200 -10.86 28.06 -26.41
CA TYR A 200 -11.99 28.33 -25.52
C TYR A 200 -12.04 29.82 -25.14
N PRO A 201 -13.23 30.47 -25.06
CA PRO A 201 -13.36 31.89 -24.75
C PRO A 201 -12.64 32.27 -23.46
N ALA A 202 -11.70 33.23 -23.51
CA ALA A 202 -10.78 33.56 -22.40
C ALA A 202 -11.48 33.95 -21.09
N ASP A 203 -12.68 34.52 -21.19
CA ASP A 203 -13.56 34.99 -20.13
C ASP A 203 -14.41 33.88 -19.49
N GLN A 204 -14.47 32.69 -20.08
CA GLN A 204 -15.30 31.58 -19.59
C GLN A 204 -14.46 30.49 -18.89
N PRO A 205 -14.87 30.02 -17.69
CA PRO A 205 -14.20 28.90 -17.05
C PRO A 205 -14.43 27.61 -17.85
N ILE A 206 -13.37 26.83 -18.07
CA ILE A 206 -13.53 25.46 -18.59
C ILE A 206 -13.97 24.59 -17.41
N TYR A 207 -15.07 23.87 -17.59
CA TYR A 207 -15.59 22.98 -16.56
C TYR A 207 -14.77 21.68 -16.52
N ALA A 208 -14.35 21.28 -15.31
CA ALA A 208 -13.71 19.99 -15.06
C ALA A 208 -14.56 19.15 -14.11
N PHE A 209 -14.68 17.85 -14.37
CA PHE A 209 -15.50 16.91 -13.58
C PHE A 209 -14.75 16.38 -12.35
N ILE A 210 -13.72 17.10 -11.90
CA ILE A 210 -12.88 16.71 -10.78
C ILE A 210 -12.60 17.89 -9.85
N SER A 211 -12.37 17.56 -8.58
CA SER A 211 -12.07 18.52 -7.53
C SER A 211 -10.78 19.32 -7.83
N PRO A 212 -10.72 20.62 -7.47
CA PRO A 212 -9.53 21.45 -7.63
C PRO A 212 -8.26 20.86 -6.99
N GLY A 213 -8.37 20.18 -5.84
CA GLY A 213 -7.21 19.56 -5.19
C GLY A 213 -6.55 18.43 -6.00
N ARG A 214 -7.35 17.72 -6.82
CA ARG A 214 -6.82 16.74 -7.80
C ARG A 214 -6.28 17.42 -9.04
N GLN A 215 -6.98 18.44 -9.56
CA GLN A 215 -6.46 19.22 -10.71
C GLN A 215 -5.10 19.83 -10.39
N PHE A 216 -4.93 20.39 -9.20
CA PHE A 216 -3.67 20.99 -8.76
C PHE A 216 -2.50 20.03 -8.88
N LEU A 217 -2.63 18.80 -8.37
CA LEU A 217 -1.51 17.86 -8.31
C LEU A 217 -1.21 17.18 -9.63
N TRP A 218 -2.23 16.71 -10.34
CA TRP A 218 -2.03 16.07 -11.64
C TRP A 218 -1.84 17.07 -12.78
N GLY A 219 -2.25 18.33 -12.58
CA GLY A 219 -2.08 19.40 -13.56
C GLY A 219 -0.67 19.99 -13.60
N LEU A 220 0.18 19.72 -12.59
CA LEU A 220 1.54 20.28 -12.52
C LEU A 220 2.38 20.11 -13.80
N PRO A 221 2.32 18.98 -14.54
CA PRO A 221 2.98 18.85 -15.82
C PRO A 221 2.65 19.98 -16.80
N PHE A 222 1.39 20.41 -16.88
CA PHE A 222 0.92 21.44 -17.81
C PHE A 222 1.42 22.86 -17.52
N LEU A 223 2.16 23.07 -16.43
CA LEU A 223 2.95 24.30 -16.23
C LEU A 223 4.16 24.36 -17.18
N LEU A 224 4.62 23.22 -17.69
CA LEU A 224 5.68 23.13 -18.67
C LEU A 224 5.09 23.25 -20.09
N PRO A 225 5.79 23.93 -21.01
CA PRO A 225 5.38 23.96 -22.41
C PRO A 225 5.49 22.57 -23.05
N ASN A 226 4.61 22.27 -24.01
CA ASN A 226 4.67 21.08 -24.88
C ASN A 226 4.70 19.73 -24.15
N THR A 227 3.92 19.57 -23.07
CA THR A 227 3.86 18.29 -22.35
C THR A 227 3.26 17.17 -23.19
N THR A 228 3.90 15.99 -23.17
CA THR A 228 3.42 14.81 -23.91
C THR A 228 2.49 13.94 -23.05
N ILE A 229 1.74 13.05 -23.70
CA ILE A 229 0.93 12.02 -23.03
C ILE A 229 1.81 11.11 -22.18
N LEU A 230 2.98 10.72 -22.70
CA LEU A 230 3.98 9.92 -21.99
C LEU A 230 4.38 10.58 -20.67
N PHE A 231 4.68 11.89 -20.70
CA PHE A 231 5.11 12.62 -19.51
C PHE A 231 3.99 12.72 -18.46
N ASN A 232 2.75 13.00 -18.89
CA ASN A 232 1.60 13.04 -17.99
C ASN A 232 1.30 11.68 -17.34
N ARG A 233 1.42 10.58 -18.08
CA ARG A 233 1.27 9.22 -17.54
C ARG A 233 2.42 8.82 -16.63
N LEU A 234 3.66 9.21 -16.96
CA LEU A 234 4.81 9.07 -16.07
C LEU A 234 4.58 9.80 -14.75
N TRP A 235 4.11 11.05 -14.81
CA TRP A 235 3.76 11.83 -13.63
C TRP A 235 2.69 11.12 -12.78
N SER A 236 1.64 10.61 -13.42
CA SER A 236 0.61 9.82 -12.72
C SER A 236 1.21 8.58 -12.04
N ALA A 237 2.07 7.83 -12.72
CA ALA A 237 2.74 6.66 -12.15
C ALA A 237 3.64 7.02 -10.95
N LEU A 238 4.34 8.15 -11.00
CA LEU A 238 5.14 8.67 -9.89
C LEU A 238 4.26 9.07 -8.71
N LEU A 239 3.13 9.73 -8.95
CA LEU A 239 2.17 10.09 -7.91
C LEU A 239 1.57 8.87 -7.21
N PHE A 240 1.30 7.79 -7.94
CA PHE A 240 0.81 6.53 -7.38
C PHE A 240 1.89 5.64 -6.75
N SER A 241 3.14 6.11 -6.62
CA SER A 241 4.25 5.33 -6.04
C SER A 241 5.07 6.09 -5.01
N LEU A 242 5.70 7.20 -5.41
CA LEU A 242 6.67 7.92 -4.57
C LEU A 242 6.09 8.52 -3.28
N PRO A 243 4.92 9.20 -3.27
CA PRO A 243 4.36 9.80 -2.05
C PRO A 243 4.19 8.80 -0.91
N TYR A 244 3.82 7.56 -1.24
CA TYR A 244 3.60 6.48 -0.27
C TYR A 244 4.91 6.03 0.39
N MET A 245 5.96 5.88 -0.41
CA MET A 245 7.30 5.53 0.09
C MET A 245 7.85 6.66 0.96
N ILE A 246 7.70 7.91 0.51
CA ILE A 246 8.12 9.11 1.24
C ILE A 246 7.43 9.18 2.60
N LEU A 247 6.10 9.01 2.64
CA LEU A 247 5.35 8.96 3.89
C LEU A 247 5.91 7.89 4.83
N GLY A 248 6.13 6.67 4.33
CA GLY A 248 6.74 5.57 5.07
C GLY A 248 8.13 5.91 5.63
N TRP A 249 9.02 6.43 4.80
CA TRP A 249 10.38 6.82 5.22
C TRP A 249 10.37 7.92 6.28
N LEU A 250 9.42 8.86 6.22
CA LEU A 250 9.28 9.92 7.22
C LEU A 250 8.78 9.39 8.56
N VAL A 251 7.74 8.54 8.56
CA VAL A 251 7.13 8.05 9.81
C VAL A 251 8.00 7.00 10.49
N PHE A 252 8.74 6.18 9.74
CA PHE A 252 9.64 5.14 10.29
C PHE A 252 11.09 5.58 10.45
N LYS A 253 11.41 6.85 10.22
CA LYS A 253 12.76 7.41 10.42
C LYS A 253 13.25 7.14 11.85
N THR A 254 14.32 6.35 11.99
CA THR A 254 14.97 6.05 13.27
C THR A 254 16.16 6.97 13.51
N LYS A 255 16.34 7.46 14.74
CA LYS A 255 17.52 8.26 15.15
C LYS A 255 18.81 7.42 15.20
N ASP A 256 18.68 6.12 15.45
CA ASP A 256 19.82 5.21 15.72
C ASP A 256 20.53 4.65 14.48
N GLY A 257 20.51 5.35 13.34
CA GLY A 257 21.30 4.96 12.16
C GLY A 257 20.85 3.69 11.41
N LYS A 258 19.71 3.06 11.75
CA LYS A 258 19.14 1.88 11.03
C LYS A 258 18.54 2.24 9.66
N LYS A 259 19.30 2.97 8.81
CA LYS A 259 18.87 3.48 7.50
C LYS A 259 18.31 2.38 6.59
N LYS A 260 18.94 1.19 6.60
CA LYS A 260 18.48 0.03 5.82
C LYS A 260 17.07 -0.42 6.20
N THR A 261 16.78 -0.53 7.50
CA THR A 261 15.45 -0.90 8.00
C THR A 261 14.42 0.17 7.66
N SER A 262 14.77 1.44 7.84
CA SER A 262 13.89 2.56 7.47
C SER A 262 13.56 2.53 5.98
N PHE A 263 14.55 2.24 5.10
CA PHE A 263 14.35 2.11 3.67
C PHE A 263 13.29 1.05 3.34
N PHE A 264 13.45 -0.16 3.88
CA PHE A 264 12.48 -1.24 3.68
C PHE A 264 11.10 -0.93 4.27
N LEU A 265 11.02 -0.25 5.42
CA LEU A 265 9.74 0.15 5.98
C LEU A 265 9.00 1.18 5.10
N GLY A 266 9.70 2.02 4.33
CA GLY A 266 9.04 2.86 3.32
C GLY A 266 8.54 2.09 2.11
N LEU A 267 9.28 1.08 1.63
CA LEU A 267 8.78 0.19 0.58
C LEU A 267 7.55 -0.59 1.05
N TRP A 268 7.58 -1.05 2.31
CA TRP A 268 6.44 -1.71 2.93
C TRP A 268 5.25 -0.77 3.07
N ALA A 269 5.45 0.49 3.45
CA ALA A 269 4.37 1.47 3.53
C ALA A 269 3.71 1.69 2.16
N PHE A 270 4.51 1.73 1.08
CA PHE A 270 3.97 1.74 -0.29
C PHE A 270 3.11 0.54 -0.57
N LEU A 271 3.62 -0.68 -0.36
CA LEU A 271 2.84 -1.89 -0.59
C LEU A 271 1.57 -1.94 0.26
N PHE A 272 1.68 -1.61 1.54
CA PHE A 272 0.57 -1.66 2.48
C PHE A 272 -0.55 -0.69 2.09
N LEU A 273 -0.19 0.56 1.78
CA LEU A 273 -1.16 1.58 1.38
C LEU A 273 -1.71 1.33 -0.03
N ASN A 274 -0.93 0.75 -0.95
CA ASN A 274 -1.37 0.44 -2.31
C ASN A 274 -2.38 -0.73 -2.38
N GLN A 275 -2.63 -1.43 -1.27
CA GLN A 275 -3.76 -2.36 -1.14
C GLN A 275 -5.11 -1.62 -1.16
N GLY A 276 -5.12 -0.35 -0.72
CA GLY A 276 -6.21 0.57 -0.98
C GLY A 276 -5.86 1.43 -2.19
N PRO A 277 -6.78 1.71 -3.12
CA PRO A 277 -6.58 2.77 -4.11
C PRO A 277 -6.74 4.13 -3.43
N ILE A 278 -5.79 4.45 -2.56
CA ILE A 278 -5.70 5.72 -1.86
C ILE A 278 -5.27 6.77 -2.91
N TYR A 279 -5.78 7.97 -2.80
CA TYR A 279 -5.41 9.03 -3.72
C TYR A 279 -4.19 9.80 -3.20
N PRO A 280 -3.18 10.06 -4.05
CA PRO A 280 -1.98 10.80 -3.69
C PRO A 280 -2.18 12.11 -2.91
N PRO A 281 -3.18 12.97 -3.18
CA PRO A 281 -3.43 14.15 -2.36
C PRO A 281 -3.65 13.88 -0.86
N LEU A 282 -4.33 12.77 -0.54
CA LEU A 282 -4.54 12.38 0.86
C LEU A 282 -3.22 11.92 1.50
N VAL A 283 -2.40 11.16 0.74
CA VAL A 283 -1.06 10.73 1.18
C VAL A 283 -0.13 11.93 1.39
N LEU A 284 -0.21 12.96 0.54
CA LEU A 284 0.50 14.22 0.71
C LEU A 284 0.03 14.99 1.96
N SER A 285 -1.29 15.03 2.19
CA SER A 285 -1.85 15.62 3.43
C SER A 285 -1.34 14.87 4.68
N ALA A 286 -1.31 13.54 4.64
CA ALA A 286 -0.72 12.71 5.68
C ALA A 286 0.79 12.98 5.84
N THR A 287 1.50 13.20 4.72
CA THR A 287 2.93 13.52 4.71
C THR A 287 3.22 14.85 5.40
N LEU A 288 2.43 15.89 5.12
CA LEU A 288 2.55 17.18 5.82
C LEU A 288 2.36 17.03 7.34
N VAL A 289 1.36 16.25 7.75
CA VAL A 289 1.12 15.93 9.17
C VAL A 289 2.29 15.14 9.78
N ALA A 290 2.85 14.17 9.04
CA ALA A 290 3.97 13.36 9.48
C ALA A 290 5.26 14.18 9.66
N ILE A 291 5.54 15.12 8.76
CA ILE A 291 6.71 16.02 8.82
C ILE A 291 6.74 16.80 10.14
N VAL A 292 5.57 17.25 10.60
CA VAL A 292 5.47 18.12 11.78
C VAL A 292 5.22 17.38 13.09
N TRP A 293 5.28 16.03 13.07
CA TRP A 293 5.08 15.22 14.25
C TRP A 293 5.98 15.65 15.42
N GLU A 294 7.28 15.86 15.16
CA GLU A 294 8.26 16.28 16.19
C GLU A 294 8.56 17.79 16.22
N SER A 295 7.96 18.58 15.32
CA SER A 295 8.28 20.00 15.10
C SER A 295 7.64 20.97 16.11
N SER A 296 8.14 22.21 16.19
CA SER A 296 7.56 23.27 17.02
C SER A 296 6.12 23.63 16.59
N LEU A 297 5.32 24.19 17.51
CA LEU A 297 3.92 24.54 17.23
C LEU A 297 3.77 25.55 16.09
N TRP A 298 4.67 26.52 15.98
CA TRP A 298 4.63 27.55 14.94
C TRP A 298 4.81 27.01 13.52
N ILE A 299 5.52 25.88 13.37
CA ILE A 299 5.65 25.19 12.09
C ILE A 299 4.51 24.19 11.90
N ALA A 300 4.12 23.51 12.98
CA ALA A 300 3.11 22.46 12.94
C ALA A 300 1.70 23.00 12.63
N ILE A 301 1.31 24.14 13.20
CA ILE A 301 -0.02 24.72 12.99
C ILE A 301 -0.25 25.06 11.51
N PRO A 302 0.57 25.87 10.83
CA PRO A 302 0.35 26.21 9.41
C PRO A 302 0.34 24.98 8.49
N LEU A 303 1.24 24.01 8.72
CA LEU A 303 1.33 22.82 7.86
C LEU A 303 0.18 21.84 8.07
N VAL A 304 -0.29 21.63 9.30
CA VAL A 304 -1.50 20.83 9.56
C VAL A 304 -2.73 21.52 8.98
N ALA A 305 -2.79 22.85 9.05
CA ALA A 305 -3.88 23.62 8.49
C ALA A 305 -3.91 23.57 6.95
N LEU A 306 -2.74 23.65 6.32
CA LEU A 306 -2.57 23.43 4.88
C LEU A 306 -2.98 22.01 4.47
N ALA A 307 -2.60 20.99 5.26
CA ALA A 307 -3.00 19.61 5.01
C ALA A 307 -4.52 19.44 5.08
N GLY A 308 -5.16 20.03 6.10
CA GLY A 308 -6.62 20.06 6.25
C GLY A 308 -7.34 20.71 5.06
N TYR A 309 -6.85 21.89 4.65
CA TYR A 309 -7.36 22.58 3.47
C TYR A 309 -7.22 21.74 2.21
N TYR A 310 -6.03 21.17 1.97
CA TYR A 310 -5.78 20.38 0.77
C TYR A 310 -6.61 19.09 0.72
N ALA A 311 -6.78 18.43 1.86
CA ALA A 311 -7.68 17.28 1.97
C ALA A 311 -9.12 17.67 1.62
N GLN A 312 -9.65 18.76 2.18
CA GLN A 312 -11.01 19.24 1.92
C GLN A 312 -11.23 19.61 0.45
N THR A 313 -10.32 20.39 -0.15
CA THR A 313 -10.44 20.82 -1.55
C THR A 313 -10.28 19.67 -2.54
N THR A 314 -9.76 18.53 -2.09
CA THR A 314 -9.68 17.30 -2.88
C THR A 314 -10.91 16.41 -2.70
N ARG A 315 -11.34 16.18 -1.46
CA ARG A 315 -12.52 15.37 -1.16
C ARG A 315 -13.05 15.75 0.21
N TRP A 316 -14.31 16.16 0.28
CA TRP A 316 -14.89 16.66 1.51
C TRP A 316 -14.89 15.64 2.67
N THR A 317 -14.95 14.34 2.37
CA THR A 317 -14.89 13.28 3.38
C THR A 317 -13.54 13.22 4.09
N TRP A 318 -12.48 13.82 3.53
CA TRP A 318 -11.14 13.85 4.11
C TRP A 318 -10.86 15.06 4.99
N ALA A 319 -11.79 16.03 5.09
CA ALA A 319 -11.59 17.29 5.82
C ALA A 319 -11.02 17.09 7.24
N TYR A 320 -11.50 16.05 7.91
CA TYR A 320 -11.21 15.77 9.32
C TYR A 320 -9.95 14.92 9.50
N ALA A 321 -9.45 14.26 8.44
CA ALA A 321 -8.35 13.31 8.56
C ALA A 321 -7.05 13.95 9.07
N PRO A 322 -6.56 15.07 8.50
CA PRO A 322 -5.34 15.72 8.98
C PRO A 322 -5.41 16.16 10.45
N ALA A 323 -6.56 16.67 10.90
CA ALA A 323 -6.78 17.06 12.29
C ALA A 323 -6.70 15.87 13.26
N ILE A 324 -7.39 14.78 12.93
CA ILE A 324 -7.41 13.56 13.74
C ILE A 324 -6.01 12.93 13.78
N TRP A 325 -5.33 12.81 12.64
CA TRP A 325 -3.97 12.28 12.59
C TRP A 325 -2.98 13.13 13.38
N ALA A 326 -3.04 14.46 13.25
CA ALA A 326 -2.18 15.36 14.01
C ALA A 326 -2.42 15.21 15.52
N GLY A 327 -3.68 15.07 15.94
CA GLY A 327 -4.05 14.79 17.33
C GLY A 327 -3.47 13.46 17.84
N VAL A 328 -3.67 12.37 17.08
CA VAL A 328 -3.17 11.03 17.43
C VAL A 328 -1.64 10.99 17.48
N LEU A 329 -0.95 11.60 16.51
CA LEU A 329 0.52 11.65 16.52
C LEU A 329 1.04 12.53 17.68
N SER A 330 0.40 13.67 17.95
CA SER A 330 0.77 14.59 19.03
C SER A 330 0.68 13.93 20.41
N ILE A 331 -0.43 13.26 20.71
CA ILE A 331 -0.64 12.60 22.02
C ILE A 331 0.29 11.38 22.20
N ASN A 332 0.71 10.76 21.09
CA ASN A 332 1.62 9.61 21.07
C ASN A 332 3.11 9.99 20.88
N ARG A 333 3.45 11.28 20.92
CA ARG A 333 4.84 11.76 20.90
C ARG A 333 5.62 11.42 22.18
N ILE A 334 4.92 11.30 23.31
CA ILE A 334 5.54 11.13 24.63
C ILE A 334 5.50 9.65 25.02
N GLN A 335 6.64 9.10 25.45
CA GLN A 335 6.71 7.78 26.08
C GLN A 335 6.06 7.85 27.46
N LEU A 336 4.74 7.63 27.52
CA LEU A 336 3.99 7.61 28.77
C LEU A 336 4.02 6.19 29.34
N LYS A 337 5.13 5.79 29.96
CA LYS A 337 5.16 4.60 30.82
C LYS A 337 4.36 4.88 32.09
N GLY A 338 3.03 4.69 32.04
CA GLY A 338 2.15 4.90 33.19
C GLY A 338 2.00 6.36 33.68
N ALA A 339 2.62 7.33 33.00
CA ALA A 339 2.58 8.74 33.37
C ALA A 339 1.30 9.45 32.87
N ARG A 340 0.85 10.46 33.62
CA ARG A 340 -0.27 11.33 33.23
C ARG A 340 0.16 12.28 32.10
N LEU A 341 -0.73 12.51 31.14
CA LEU A 341 -0.54 13.52 30.09
C LEU A 341 -0.40 14.91 30.72
N THR A 342 0.61 15.67 30.30
CA THR A 342 0.78 17.04 30.76
C THR A 342 -0.21 17.97 30.06
N LEU A 343 -0.60 19.07 30.73
CA LEU A 343 -1.44 20.12 30.12
C LEU A 343 -0.85 20.65 28.81
N ARG A 344 0.48 20.72 28.71
CA ARG A 344 1.19 21.11 27.49
C ARG A 344 0.99 20.13 26.33
N ALA A 345 0.92 18.82 26.61
CA ALA A 345 0.64 17.80 25.60
C ALA A 345 -0.80 17.89 25.08
N TRP A 346 -1.76 18.12 25.96
CA TRP A 346 -3.15 18.38 25.59
C TRP A 346 -3.29 19.68 24.79
N GLY A 347 -2.69 20.78 25.25
CA GLY A 347 -2.70 22.06 24.55
C GLY A 347 -2.16 21.96 23.13
N ARG A 348 -1.03 21.25 22.92
CA ARG A 348 -0.52 20.97 21.56
C ARG A 348 -1.52 20.16 20.72
N THR A 349 -2.06 19.09 21.30
CA THR A 349 -2.98 18.18 20.59
C THR A 349 -4.23 18.92 20.13
N ILE A 350 -4.83 19.72 21.01
CA ILE A 350 -6.00 20.54 20.73
C ILE A 350 -5.67 21.60 19.68
N ALA A 351 -4.56 22.33 19.83
CA ALA A 351 -4.14 23.36 18.87
C ALA A 351 -3.97 22.80 17.45
N LEU A 352 -3.34 21.62 17.32
CA LEU A 352 -3.15 20.98 16.02
C LEU A 352 -4.45 20.41 15.43
N ALA A 353 -5.32 19.84 16.28
CA ALA A 353 -6.63 19.37 15.83
C ALA A 353 -7.49 20.53 15.31
N ILE A 354 -7.50 21.67 16.02
CA ILE A 354 -8.20 22.88 15.58
C ILE A 354 -7.59 23.40 14.28
N ALA A 355 -6.25 23.48 14.19
CA ALA A 355 -5.56 23.95 12.99
C ALA A 355 -5.95 23.16 11.73
N GLY A 356 -6.06 21.82 11.84
CA GLY A 356 -6.44 20.95 10.73
C GLY A 356 -7.85 21.16 10.20
N ILE A 357 -8.73 21.78 10.99
CA ILE A 357 -10.12 22.09 10.60
C ILE A 357 -10.27 23.57 10.22
N SER A 358 -9.49 24.45 10.85
CA SER A 358 -9.72 25.89 10.82
C SER A 358 -9.61 26.51 9.43
N VAL A 359 -8.62 26.12 8.62
CA VAL A 359 -8.40 26.81 7.33
C VAL A 359 -9.53 26.55 6.34
N TRP A 360 -10.02 25.32 6.22
CA TRP A 360 -11.13 25.08 5.29
C TRP A 360 -12.47 25.62 5.78
N TYR A 361 -12.68 25.68 7.10
CA TYR A 361 -13.87 26.30 7.70
C TYR A 361 -13.87 27.82 7.52
N LEU A 362 -12.71 28.46 7.69
CA LEU A 362 -12.57 29.91 7.60
C LEU A 362 -12.47 30.40 6.16
N TYR A 363 -11.95 29.61 5.22
CA TYR A 363 -11.69 30.04 3.85
C TYR A 363 -12.92 30.58 3.09
N PRO A 364 -14.09 29.89 3.07
CA PRO A 364 -15.29 30.44 2.42
C PRO A 364 -15.82 31.72 3.08
N LYS A 365 -15.56 31.89 4.38
CA LYS A 365 -15.96 33.10 5.13
C LYS A 365 -15.02 34.26 4.83
N LEU A 366 -13.71 34.00 4.74
CA LEU A 366 -12.73 34.98 4.32
C LEU A 366 -13.01 35.46 2.89
N GLN A 367 -13.32 34.56 1.97
CA GLN A 367 -13.73 34.94 0.61
C GLN A 367 -14.93 35.90 0.61
N LYS A 368 -15.99 35.60 1.37
CA LYS A 368 -17.17 36.48 1.48
C LYS A 368 -16.88 37.85 2.11
N ILE A 369 -15.94 37.90 3.06
CA ILE A 369 -15.47 39.17 3.65
C ILE A 369 -14.72 40.00 2.59
N PHE A 370 -13.84 39.38 1.80
CA PHE A 370 -13.15 40.03 0.69
C PHE A 370 -14.11 40.43 -0.45
N GLU A 371 -15.20 39.68 -0.64
CA GLU A 371 -16.30 39.96 -1.58
C GLU A 371 -17.35 40.97 -1.02
N LYS A 372 -17.07 41.61 0.12
CA LYS A 372 -17.93 42.63 0.78
C LYS A 372 -19.38 42.18 1.03
N THR A 373 -19.63 40.90 1.31
CA THR A 373 -20.95 40.44 1.79
C THR A 373 -20.92 40.28 3.31
N THR A 374 -21.85 40.91 4.02
CA THR A 374 -21.93 40.90 5.49
C THR A 374 -22.00 39.47 6.04
N ALA A 375 -20.99 39.09 6.84
CA ALA A 375 -20.92 37.76 7.45
C ALA A 375 -21.69 37.70 8.78
N PRO A 376 -22.49 36.65 9.05
CA PRO A 376 -23.09 36.45 10.36
C PRO A 376 -22.07 35.95 11.40
N ALA A 377 -22.33 36.26 12.67
CA ALA A 377 -21.46 36.02 13.83
C ALA A 377 -21.12 34.54 14.09
N ILE A 378 -20.03 34.32 14.83
CA ILE A 378 -19.44 33.02 15.16
C ILE A 378 -20.34 32.29 16.18
N ASN A 379 -21.08 31.28 15.72
CA ASN A 379 -21.76 30.31 16.58
C ASN A 379 -21.13 28.92 16.39
N LEU A 380 -20.49 28.40 17.44
CA LEU A 380 -19.90 27.05 17.45
C LEU A 380 -20.98 25.97 17.27
N GLU A 381 -22.18 26.22 17.78
CA GLU A 381 -23.34 25.33 17.71
C GLU A 381 -23.85 25.14 16.27
N SER A 382 -23.93 26.22 15.48
CA SER A 382 -24.33 26.13 14.07
C SER A 382 -23.29 25.41 13.20
N THR A 383 -22.05 25.34 13.66
CA THR A 383 -20.94 24.65 12.97
C THR A 383 -20.99 23.15 13.18
N VAL A 384 -21.23 22.72 14.41
CA VAL A 384 -21.46 21.29 14.73
C VAL A 384 -22.74 20.81 14.04
N ALA A 385 -23.80 21.61 14.10
CA ALA A 385 -25.05 21.31 13.39
C ALA A 385 -24.87 21.22 11.87
N GLY A 386 -24.11 22.13 11.24
CA GLY A 386 -23.80 22.09 9.81
C GLY A 386 -22.94 20.90 9.37
N ALA A 387 -21.99 20.47 10.21
CA ALA A 387 -21.22 19.25 9.96
C ALA A 387 -22.13 18.01 10.02
N ILE A 388 -22.98 17.91 11.05
CA ILE A 388 -23.96 16.82 11.20
C ILE A 388 -24.94 16.82 10.02
N SER A 389 -25.46 17.98 9.62
CA SER A 389 -26.42 18.06 8.52
C SER A 389 -25.79 17.67 7.18
N SER A 390 -24.53 18.03 6.93
CA SER A 390 -23.81 17.64 5.71
C SER A 390 -23.60 16.13 5.60
N VAL A 391 -23.28 15.48 6.73
CA VAL A 391 -23.15 14.02 6.84
C VAL A 391 -24.52 13.35 6.66
N GLN A 392 -25.56 13.84 7.35
CA GLN A 392 -26.92 13.33 7.27
C GLN A 392 -27.48 13.43 5.85
N THR A 393 -27.30 14.59 5.20
CA THR A 393 -27.73 14.83 3.82
C THR A 393 -26.99 13.91 2.84
N SER A 394 -25.69 13.69 3.06
CA SER A 394 -24.91 12.80 2.21
C SER A 394 -25.30 11.33 2.37
N VAL A 395 -25.74 10.90 3.55
CA VAL A 395 -26.17 9.52 3.83
C VAL A 395 -27.60 9.25 3.36
N SER A 396 -28.48 10.25 3.41
CA SER A 396 -29.91 10.10 3.08
C SER A 396 -30.23 10.23 1.58
N ARG A 397 -29.36 10.85 0.78
CA ARG A 397 -29.64 11.12 -0.65
C ARG A 397 -29.56 9.91 -1.58
N GLN A 398 -28.92 8.83 -1.15
CA GLN A 398 -28.69 7.65 -2.00
C GLN A 398 -28.91 6.37 -1.20
N PRO A 399 -29.48 5.31 -1.81
CA PRO A 399 -29.64 4.04 -1.14
C PRO A 399 -28.28 3.42 -0.79
N LEU A 400 -28.21 2.81 0.39
CA LEU A 400 -27.04 2.09 0.88
C LEU A 400 -27.11 0.62 0.44
N LEU A 401 -26.15 0.21 -0.37
CA LEU A 401 -26.00 -1.13 -0.92
C LEU A 401 -25.18 -2.00 0.04
N TRP A 402 -25.79 -2.41 1.16
CA TRP A 402 -25.14 -3.18 2.22
C TRP A 402 -24.52 -4.51 1.75
N TYR A 403 -25.09 -5.12 0.71
CA TYR A 403 -24.55 -6.36 0.14
C TYR A 403 -23.09 -6.23 -0.32
N ARG A 404 -22.60 -5.02 -0.63
CA ARG A 404 -21.20 -4.77 -1.01
C ARG A 404 -20.19 -5.09 0.08
N LEU A 405 -20.62 -5.10 1.34
CA LEU A 405 -19.76 -5.45 2.46
C LEU A 405 -19.30 -6.91 2.40
N LEU A 406 -20.11 -7.78 1.80
CA LEU A 406 -19.88 -9.21 1.63
C LEU A 406 -19.50 -9.54 0.18
N PRO A 407 -19.00 -10.77 -0.09
CA PRO A 407 -18.69 -11.22 -1.44
C PRO A 407 -19.80 -10.93 -2.46
N ASN A 408 -19.43 -10.35 -3.60
CA ASN A 408 -20.35 -9.98 -4.66
C ASN A 408 -19.63 -9.88 -6.02
N ASP A 409 -20.39 -9.75 -7.11
CA ASP A 409 -19.86 -9.77 -8.47
C ASP A 409 -18.92 -8.60 -8.80
N THR A 410 -19.06 -7.47 -8.12
CA THR A 410 -18.22 -6.28 -8.37
C THR A 410 -16.91 -6.31 -7.59
N TYR A 411 -16.90 -6.99 -6.44
CA TYR A 411 -15.71 -7.21 -5.62
C TYR A 411 -15.81 -8.59 -4.94
N PRO A 412 -15.16 -9.63 -5.49
CA PRO A 412 -15.35 -11.02 -5.08
C PRO A 412 -15.10 -11.28 -3.59
N GLU A 413 -14.15 -10.59 -2.99
CA GLU A 413 -13.83 -10.73 -1.56
C GLU A 413 -14.84 -10.00 -0.65
N GLY A 414 -15.60 -9.04 -1.20
CA GLY A 414 -16.37 -8.07 -0.42
C GLY A 414 -15.48 -7.09 0.35
N ILE A 415 -16.04 -5.93 0.74
CA ILE A 415 -15.25 -4.89 1.44
C ILE A 415 -14.66 -5.42 2.75
N LEU A 416 -15.42 -6.22 3.51
CA LEU A 416 -14.95 -6.78 4.78
C LEU A 416 -13.87 -7.83 4.59
N GLY A 417 -14.03 -8.73 3.61
CA GLY A 417 -13.03 -9.76 3.29
C GLY A 417 -11.73 -9.14 2.78
N GLY A 418 -11.84 -8.19 1.84
CA GLY A 418 -10.70 -7.42 1.33
C GLY A 418 -9.97 -6.65 2.43
N LEU A 419 -10.71 -5.98 3.33
CA LEU A 419 -10.13 -5.28 4.47
C LEU A 419 -9.38 -6.24 5.40
N LEU A 420 -9.99 -7.39 5.75
CA LEU A 420 -9.34 -8.38 6.60
C LEU A 420 -8.03 -8.86 5.99
N ILE A 421 -8.00 -9.16 4.69
CA ILE A 421 -6.77 -9.54 3.99
C ILE A 421 -5.71 -8.43 4.13
N ALA A 422 -6.11 -7.17 3.95
CA ALA A 422 -5.19 -6.04 3.96
C ALA A 422 -4.59 -5.73 5.35
N ILE A 423 -5.37 -5.85 6.43
CA ILE A 423 -4.97 -5.36 7.77
C ILE A 423 -4.72 -6.46 8.80
N LEU A 424 -5.17 -7.69 8.57
CA LEU A 424 -5.08 -8.77 9.57
C LEU A 424 -3.63 -9.06 10.00
N PRO A 425 -2.65 -9.22 9.09
CA PRO A 425 -1.26 -9.50 9.51
C PRO A 425 -0.68 -8.39 10.38
N LEU A 426 -0.94 -7.13 10.02
CA LEU A 426 -0.48 -5.97 10.76
C LEU A 426 -1.18 -5.85 12.12
N THR A 427 -2.47 -6.11 12.17
CA THR A 427 -3.26 -6.08 13.41
C THR A 427 -2.77 -7.16 14.39
N ILE A 428 -2.48 -8.37 13.91
CA ILE A 428 -1.89 -9.46 14.72
C ILE A 428 -0.54 -9.00 15.29
N LEU A 429 0.32 -8.38 14.49
CA LEU A 429 1.61 -7.88 14.94
C LEU A 429 1.46 -6.79 16.03
N LEU A 430 0.57 -5.81 15.83
CA LEU A 430 0.32 -4.76 16.82
C LEU A 430 -0.23 -5.34 18.14
N LEU A 431 -1.16 -6.28 18.06
CA LEU A 431 -1.69 -6.98 19.24
C LEU A 431 -0.61 -7.81 19.93
N TYR A 432 0.28 -8.45 19.17
CA TYR A 432 1.43 -9.17 19.72
C TYR A 432 2.37 -8.22 20.49
N LEU A 433 2.72 -7.05 19.91
CA LEU A 433 3.56 -6.04 20.55
C LEU A 433 2.94 -5.51 21.85
N LEU A 434 1.62 -5.29 21.87
CA LEU A 434 0.88 -4.91 23.07
C LEU A 434 0.90 -6.02 24.12
N ARG A 435 0.59 -7.27 23.75
CA ARG A 435 0.55 -8.41 24.66
C ARG A 435 1.92 -8.74 25.27
N LYS A 436 2.99 -8.61 24.49
CA LYS A 436 4.36 -8.81 24.96
C LYS A 436 4.96 -7.59 25.66
N LYS A 437 4.18 -6.52 25.83
CA LYS A 437 4.60 -5.27 26.49
C LYS A 437 5.82 -4.60 25.82
N HIS A 438 6.09 -4.91 24.55
CA HIS A 438 7.05 -4.17 23.74
C HIS A 438 6.53 -2.77 23.41
N TRP A 439 5.21 -2.60 23.33
CA TRP A 439 4.54 -1.31 23.22
C TRP A 439 3.57 -1.11 24.39
N GLN A 440 3.81 -0.09 25.21
CA GLN A 440 3.06 0.17 26.45
C GLN A 440 2.35 1.52 26.40
N ALA A 441 1.33 1.63 25.54
CA ALA A 441 0.52 2.84 25.46
C ALA A 441 -0.32 3.08 26.74
N SER A 442 -0.42 4.34 27.15
CA SER A 442 -1.33 4.79 28.22
C SER A 442 -2.80 4.66 27.80
N LEU A 443 -3.73 4.74 28.76
CA LEU A 443 -5.18 4.68 28.49
C LEU A 443 -5.61 5.72 27.45
N TRP A 444 -5.19 6.97 27.61
CA TRP A 444 -5.54 8.06 26.70
C TRP A 444 -4.96 7.89 25.29
N GLN A 445 -3.74 7.35 25.19
CA GLN A 445 -3.15 6.99 23.90
C GLN A 445 -3.94 5.89 23.21
N LYS A 446 -4.36 4.85 23.95
CA LYS A 446 -5.24 3.80 23.43
C LYS A 446 -6.58 4.35 22.99
N LEU A 447 -7.22 5.22 23.78
CA LEU A 447 -8.50 5.83 23.44
C LEU A 447 -8.40 6.71 22.19
N ALA A 448 -7.34 7.52 22.06
CA ALA A 448 -7.13 8.32 20.85
C ALA A 448 -6.91 7.44 19.60
N ILE A 449 -6.11 6.37 19.73
CA ILE A 449 -5.86 5.43 18.63
C ILE A 449 -7.13 4.67 18.25
N LEU A 450 -7.80 4.04 19.22
CA LEU A 450 -9.01 3.25 18.97
C LEU A 450 -10.17 4.13 18.48
N GLY A 451 -10.35 5.31 19.07
CA GLY A 451 -11.39 6.25 18.66
C GLY A 451 -11.21 6.72 17.22
N SER A 452 -9.99 7.07 16.82
CA SER A 452 -9.69 7.48 15.43
C SER A 452 -9.83 6.33 14.43
N LEU A 453 -9.28 5.15 14.74
CA LEU A 453 -9.42 3.96 13.90
C LEU A 453 -10.89 3.55 13.75
N PHE A 454 -11.65 3.54 14.84
CA PHE A 454 -13.07 3.20 14.82
C PHE A 454 -13.87 4.21 13.98
N ALA A 455 -13.66 5.51 14.18
CA ALA A 455 -14.35 6.54 13.43
C ALA A 455 -14.07 6.42 11.92
N PHE A 456 -12.81 6.28 11.50
CA PHE A 456 -12.48 6.12 10.08
C PHE A 456 -13.00 4.80 9.50
N LEU A 457 -12.98 3.72 10.27
CA LEU A 457 -13.52 2.43 9.84
C LEU A 457 -15.02 2.53 9.58
N VAL A 458 -15.80 3.01 10.56
CA VAL A 458 -17.26 3.11 10.45
C VAL A 458 -17.66 4.02 9.28
N VAL A 459 -17.07 5.20 9.19
CA VAL A 459 -17.36 6.15 8.10
C VAL A 459 -16.98 5.54 6.74
N GLY A 460 -15.81 4.90 6.65
CA GLY A 460 -15.34 4.27 5.42
C GLY A 460 -16.22 3.09 4.98
N LEU A 461 -16.71 2.27 5.92
CA LEU A 461 -17.64 1.17 5.63
C LEU A 461 -18.98 1.71 5.10
N ILE A 462 -19.55 2.72 5.77
CA ILE A 462 -20.82 3.35 5.34
C ILE A 462 -20.67 3.94 3.93
N ILE A 463 -19.60 4.70 3.66
CA ILE A 463 -19.40 5.32 2.34
C ILE A 463 -19.22 4.25 1.25
N SER A 464 -18.55 3.14 1.55
CA SER A 464 -18.36 2.05 0.58
C SER A 464 -19.67 1.37 0.15
N THR A 465 -20.73 1.48 0.94
CA THR A 465 -22.06 0.96 0.56
C THR A 465 -22.83 1.91 -0.37
N LYS A 466 -22.42 3.16 -0.56
CA LYS A 466 -23.15 4.12 -1.42
C LYS A 466 -23.01 3.79 -2.90
N ILE A 467 -24.02 4.18 -3.69
CA ILE A 467 -23.91 4.21 -5.15
C ILE A 467 -22.74 5.14 -5.53
N GLY A 468 -21.83 4.67 -6.39
CA GLY A 468 -20.58 5.39 -6.69
C GLY A 468 -19.48 5.26 -5.63
N GLY A 469 -19.72 4.58 -4.51
CA GLY A 469 -18.73 4.23 -3.49
C GLY A 469 -17.70 3.17 -3.92
N GLY A 470 -17.60 2.89 -5.22
CA GLY A 470 -16.70 1.96 -5.92
C GLY A 470 -16.73 0.49 -5.47
N ASN A 471 -15.74 -0.27 -5.94
CA ASN A 471 -15.68 -1.73 -5.88
C ASN A 471 -14.39 -2.27 -5.24
N ASN A 472 -13.81 -1.52 -4.32
CA ASN A 472 -12.53 -1.83 -3.68
C ASN A 472 -12.41 -1.05 -2.34
N LEU A 473 -11.23 -1.06 -1.73
CA LEU A 473 -10.99 -0.48 -0.40
C LEU A 473 -10.76 1.04 -0.39
N HIS A 474 -11.02 1.80 -1.47
CA HIS A 474 -10.60 3.21 -1.55
C HIS A 474 -11.27 4.14 -0.53
N ASN A 475 -12.45 3.81 0.01
CA ASN A 475 -13.05 4.64 1.07
C ASN A 475 -12.52 4.30 2.48
N LEU A 476 -11.67 3.28 2.60
CA LEU A 476 -10.95 2.95 3.82
C LEU A 476 -9.56 3.61 3.84
N ASP A 477 -9.32 4.55 2.94
CA ASP A 477 -8.07 5.30 2.79
C ASP A 477 -7.62 5.98 4.10
N MET A 478 -8.52 6.70 4.77
CA MET A 478 -8.22 7.37 6.04
C MET A 478 -7.88 6.37 7.14
N PHE A 479 -8.56 5.22 7.15
CA PHE A 479 -8.34 4.14 8.12
C PHE A 479 -6.99 3.46 7.90
N LEU A 480 -6.63 3.14 6.65
CA LEU A 480 -5.34 2.52 6.32
C LEU A 480 -4.17 3.45 6.67
N ILE A 481 -4.27 4.74 6.35
CA ILE A 481 -3.24 5.73 6.74
C ILE A 481 -3.16 5.89 8.26
N ALA A 482 -4.30 5.91 8.96
CA ALA A 482 -4.30 5.93 10.42
C ALA A 482 -3.62 4.68 11.01
N LEU A 483 -3.86 3.49 10.44
CA LEU A 483 -3.22 2.26 10.88
C LEU A 483 -1.70 2.26 10.60
N LEU A 484 -1.26 2.87 9.49
CA LEU A 484 0.15 3.13 9.22
C LEU A 484 0.77 4.02 10.32
N PHE A 485 0.09 5.11 10.70
CA PHE A 485 0.56 5.98 11.78
C PHE A 485 0.61 5.27 13.14
N VAL A 486 -0.39 4.44 13.46
CA VAL A 486 -0.38 3.61 14.67
C VAL A 486 0.81 2.65 14.67
N THR A 487 1.14 2.08 13.51
CA THR A 487 2.31 1.23 13.35
C THR A 487 3.61 2.00 13.56
N ALA A 488 3.70 3.23 13.03
CA ALA A 488 4.85 4.10 13.27
C ALA A 488 4.98 4.51 14.76
N ILE A 489 3.85 4.77 15.44
CA ILE A 489 3.82 5.02 16.89
C ILE A 489 4.35 3.80 17.65
N ALA A 490 3.87 2.60 17.33
CA ALA A 490 4.33 1.37 17.98
C ALA A 490 5.83 1.11 17.73
N TRP A 491 6.29 1.34 16.50
CA TRP A 491 7.70 1.23 16.11
C TRP A 491 8.63 2.16 16.91
N ARG A 492 8.25 3.43 17.05
CA ARG A 492 9.02 4.44 17.80
C ARG A 492 8.97 4.23 19.32
N ASN A 493 7.91 3.63 19.83
CA ASN A 493 7.69 3.43 21.27
C ASN A 493 7.96 1.99 21.74
N GLY A 494 9.00 1.37 21.21
CA GLY A 494 9.54 0.08 21.69
C GLY A 494 9.38 -1.10 20.75
N GLY A 495 8.58 -1.00 19.69
CA GLY A 495 8.43 -2.07 18.69
C GLY A 495 9.60 -2.25 17.72
N SER A 496 10.64 -1.41 17.82
CA SER A 496 11.86 -1.49 16.99
C SER A 496 13.02 -2.27 17.63
N GLN A 497 12.86 -2.66 18.91
CA GLN A 497 13.71 -3.58 19.65
C GLN A 497 13.24 -5.01 19.39
#